data_AF-A0A9E5VQD7-F1
#
_entry.id   AF-A0A9E5VQD7-F1
#
_cell.length_a   1.000
_cell.length_b   1.000
_cell.length_c   1.000
_cell.angle_alpha   90.00
_cell.angle_beta   90.00
_cell.angle_gamma   90.00
#
_symmetry.space_group_name_H-M   'P 1'
#
loop_
_entity.id
_entity.type
_entity.pdbx_description
1 polymer ?
#
loop_
_entity_poly.entity_id
_entity_poly.type
_entity_poly.pdbx_seq_one_letter_code
_entity_poly.pdbx_strand_id
1 'polypeptide(L)'
;MSYNNKKVSSEPQSAEKLADELQKCMDLQAVMKGVNEHWRKTGTCMGAPGITDAQAAKLDEKIRRTSYSWERQPFSSYDLTNNNSQIKRLEQKLSEVSRGFEGWEFDGGRAEANTEMNRLQLFFDEKPSEQQRAALKAGGFKWAPSQDAWQRQLTDNAIYSAGRIDFIKPSDGRTVRENQPKVPARDGGAR
;
A
#
# COMPACT_ATOMS: atom_id res chain seq x y z
N MET A 1 -6.73 -10.14 20.55
CA MET A 1 -6.65 -10.28 19.08
C MET A 1 -5.28 -9.81 18.68
N SER A 2 -4.44 -10.69 18.13
CA SER A 2 -3.05 -10.38 17.80
C SER A 2 -3.02 -9.36 16.65
N TYR A 3 -2.38 -8.21 16.88
CA TYR A 3 -2.22 -7.19 15.86
C TYR A 3 -1.28 -7.73 14.79
N ASN A 4 -1.83 -7.83 13.59
CA ASN A 4 -1.26 -8.43 12.39
C ASN A 4 0.02 -7.67 11.98
N ASN A 5 1.17 -8.01 12.57
CA ASN A 5 2.46 -7.69 11.96
C ASN A 5 2.75 -8.75 10.88
N LYS A 6 1.84 -8.87 9.90
CA LYS A 6 2.09 -9.71 8.73
C LYS A 6 3.22 -9.04 7.96
N LYS A 7 4.34 -9.76 7.85
CA LYS A 7 5.42 -9.49 6.90
C LYS A 7 4.79 -9.03 5.59
N VAL A 8 5.15 -7.83 5.12
CA VAL A 8 4.72 -7.33 3.81
C VAL A 8 5.17 -8.38 2.79
N SER A 9 4.23 -9.16 2.26
CA SER A 9 4.53 -10.10 1.18
C SER A 9 5.06 -9.29 0.01
N SER A 10 6.23 -9.67 -0.49
CA SER A 10 6.88 -9.07 -1.67
C SER A 10 6.28 -9.57 -2.98
N GLU A 11 5.23 -10.39 -2.90
CA GLU A 11 4.53 -10.95 -4.05
C GLU A 11 3.63 -9.92 -4.74
N PRO A 12 3.50 -9.98 -6.08
CA PRO A 12 2.48 -9.25 -6.82
C PRO A 12 1.10 -9.71 -6.33
N GLN A 13 0.40 -8.86 -5.59
CA GLN A 13 -1.03 -9.06 -5.35
C GLN A 13 -1.79 -8.57 -6.59
N SER A 14 -2.68 -9.41 -7.14
CA SER A 14 -3.58 -8.98 -8.20
C SER A 14 -4.50 -7.86 -7.71
N ALA A 15 -4.95 -7.00 -8.63
CA ALA A 15 -5.89 -5.92 -8.32
C ALA A 15 -7.15 -6.43 -7.59
N GLU A 16 -7.63 -7.61 -7.98
CA GLU A 16 -8.78 -8.28 -7.38
C GLU A 16 -8.55 -8.63 -5.90
N LYS A 17 -7.40 -9.24 -5.57
CA LYS A 17 -7.04 -9.55 -4.17
C LYS A 17 -6.92 -8.29 -3.31
N LEU A 18 -6.42 -7.19 -3.89
CA LEU A 18 -6.32 -5.90 -3.21
C LEU A 18 -7.70 -5.28 -2.95
N ALA A 19 -8.61 -5.38 -3.92
CA ALA A 19 -9.99 -4.91 -3.77
C ALA A 19 -10.75 -5.70 -2.70
N ASP A 20 -10.59 -7.03 -2.67
CA ASP A 20 -11.18 -7.88 -1.63
C ASP A 20 -10.66 -7.55 -0.23
N GLU A 21 -9.34 -7.32 -0.10
CA GLU A 21 -8.73 -6.94 1.18
C GLU A 21 -9.21 -5.55 1.62
N LEU A 22 -9.33 -4.61 0.68
CA LEU A 22 -9.85 -3.28 0.93
C LEU A 22 -11.30 -3.34 1.44
N GLN A 23 -12.17 -4.12 0.78
CA GLN A 23 -13.56 -4.27 1.19
C GLN A 23 -13.67 -4.86 2.60
N LYS A 24 -12.88 -5.90 2.91
CA LYS A 24 -12.84 -6.48 4.27
C LYS A 24 -12.42 -5.46 5.33
N CYS A 25 -11.43 -4.62 5.02
CA CYS A 25 -11.01 -3.54 5.92
C CYS A 25 -12.10 -2.47 6.09
N MET A 26 -12.82 -2.12 5.03
CA MET A 26 -13.94 -1.16 5.08
C MET A 26 -15.11 -1.71 5.91
N ASP A 27 -15.47 -2.97 5.70
CA ASP A 27 -16.53 -3.65 6.47
C ASP A 27 -16.16 -3.72 7.96
N LEU A 28 -14.91 -4.10 8.25
CA LEU A 28 -14.40 -4.11 9.62
C LEU A 28 -14.44 -2.72 10.25
N GLN A 29 -14.11 -1.66 9.49
CA GLN A 29 -14.20 -0.28 9.98
C GLN A 29 -15.64 0.09 10.35
N ALA A 30 -16.61 -0.28 9.52
CA ALA A 30 -18.02 -0.04 9.76
C ALA A 30 -18.50 -0.79 11.02
N VAL A 31 -18.15 -2.07 11.15
CA VAL A 31 -18.46 -2.90 12.32
C VAL A 31 -17.86 -2.30 13.59
N MET A 32 -16.57 -1.95 13.59
CA MET A 32 -15.92 -1.38 14.78
C MET A 32 -16.57 -0.06 15.22
N LYS A 33 -16.92 0.81 14.27
CA LYS A 33 -17.63 2.07 14.56
C LYS A 33 -19.03 1.81 15.12
N GLY A 34 -19.79 0.90 14.50
CA GLY A 34 -21.14 0.54 14.92
C GLY A 34 -21.18 -0.08 16.31
N VAL A 35 -20.27 -1.01 16.61
CA VAL A 35 -20.15 -1.62 17.94
C VAL A 35 -19.78 -0.59 19.00
N ASN A 36 -18.81 0.29 18.72
CA ASN A 36 -18.45 1.36 19.66
C ASN A 36 -19.60 2.35 19.90
N GLU A 37 -20.39 2.66 18.87
CA GLU A 37 -21.56 3.53 19.00
C GLU A 37 -22.67 2.88 19.83
N HIS A 38 -22.96 1.61 19.56
CA HIS A 38 -23.92 0.83 20.34
C HIS A 38 -23.51 0.78 21.81
N TRP A 39 -22.28 0.37 22.09
CA TRP A 39 -21.74 0.28 23.43
C TRP A 39 -21.78 1.63 24.18
N ARG A 40 -21.51 2.75 23.49
CA ARG A 40 -21.65 4.10 24.09
C ARG A 40 -23.06 4.42 24.56
N LYS A 41 -24.10 3.83 23.95
CA LYS A 41 -25.51 4.04 24.31
C LYS A 41 -26.03 3.04 25.34
N THR A 42 -25.60 1.78 25.25
CA THR A 42 -26.17 0.67 26.03
C THR A 42 -25.26 0.19 27.17
N GLY A 43 -23.97 0.51 27.14
CA GLY A 43 -22.97 0.00 28.09
C GLY A 43 -22.57 -1.46 27.86
N THR A 44 -23.08 -2.12 26.80
CA THR A 44 -22.81 -3.52 26.46
C THR A 44 -22.69 -3.69 24.95
N CYS A 45 -21.91 -4.67 24.51
CA CYS A 45 -21.82 -5.05 23.09
C CYS A 45 -22.97 -5.95 22.65
N MET A 46 -23.79 -6.49 23.57
CA MET A 46 -24.89 -7.40 23.22
C MET A 46 -25.91 -6.70 22.34
N GLY A 47 -26.28 -7.34 21.22
CA GLY A 47 -27.16 -6.76 20.20
C GLY A 47 -26.52 -5.68 19.31
N ALA A 48 -25.19 -5.49 19.38
CA ALA A 48 -24.51 -4.54 18.50
C ALA A 48 -24.55 -5.01 17.03
N PRO A 49 -24.69 -4.07 16.07
CA PRO A 49 -24.77 -4.41 14.65
C PRO A 49 -23.46 -5.00 14.12
N GLY A 50 -23.56 -5.99 13.23
CA GLY A 50 -22.42 -6.53 12.50
C GLY A 50 -21.52 -7.51 13.30
N ILE A 51 -21.94 -7.90 14.51
CA ILE A 51 -21.29 -8.96 15.29
C ILE A 51 -22.32 -9.95 15.83
N THR A 52 -21.89 -11.18 16.12
CA THR A 52 -22.72 -12.19 16.78
C THR A 52 -22.72 -12.01 18.30
N ASP A 53 -23.74 -12.55 18.99
CA ASP A 53 -23.81 -12.51 20.46
C ASP A 53 -22.57 -13.13 21.13
N ALA A 54 -22.02 -14.18 20.55
CA ALA A 54 -20.79 -14.79 21.04
C ALA A 54 -19.56 -13.86 20.90
N GLN A 55 -19.51 -13.03 19.85
CA GLN A 55 -18.48 -12.01 19.69
C GLN A 55 -18.70 -10.84 20.65
N ALA A 56 -19.94 -10.39 20.81
CA ALA A 56 -20.33 -9.35 21.76
C ALA A 56 -19.95 -9.71 23.20
N ALA A 57 -20.32 -10.92 23.66
CA ALA A 57 -19.97 -11.40 24.98
C ALA A 57 -18.45 -11.44 25.22
N LYS A 58 -17.67 -11.79 24.19
CA LYS A 58 -16.19 -11.75 24.26
C LYS A 58 -15.65 -10.33 24.37
N LEU A 59 -16.26 -9.36 23.70
CA LEU A 59 -15.85 -7.95 23.79
C LEU A 59 -16.18 -7.38 25.17
N ASP A 60 -17.38 -7.65 25.70
CA ASP A 60 -17.76 -7.22 27.04
C ASP A 60 -16.87 -7.85 28.13
N GLU A 61 -16.57 -9.15 28.01
CA GLU A 61 -15.64 -9.82 28.93
C GLU A 61 -14.22 -9.26 28.82
N LYS A 62 -13.75 -8.93 27.61
CA LYS A 62 -12.46 -8.25 27.40
C LYS A 62 -12.44 -6.92 28.16
N ILE A 63 -13.47 -6.08 27.98
CA ILE A 63 -13.57 -4.78 28.65
C ILE A 63 -13.57 -4.96 30.18
N ARG A 64 -14.35 -5.91 30.70
CA ARG A 64 -14.42 -6.20 32.13
C ARG A 64 -13.08 -6.65 32.72
N ARG A 65 -12.31 -7.43 31.98
CA ARG A 65 -10.98 -7.91 32.39
C ARG A 65 -9.90 -6.85 32.25
N THR A 66 -10.12 -5.81 31.45
CA THR A 66 -9.13 -4.76 31.25
C THR A 66 -9.04 -3.87 32.49
N SER A 67 -7.88 -3.93 33.16
CA SER A 67 -7.57 -3.08 34.33
C SER A 67 -7.18 -1.65 33.95
N TYR A 68 -6.96 -1.37 32.66
CA TYR A 68 -6.55 -0.07 32.17
C TYR A 68 -7.74 0.89 32.08
N SER A 69 -7.70 1.96 32.85
CA SER A 69 -8.80 2.92 32.98
C SER A 69 -9.16 3.64 31.68
N TRP A 70 -8.25 3.67 30.69
CA TRP A 70 -8.42 4.31 29.38
C TRP A 70 -8.95 3.37 28.29
N GLU A 71 -8.96 2.06 28.49
CA GLU A 71 -9.46 1.06 27.53
C GLU A 71 -10.87 0.59 27.91
N ARG A 72 -11.81 1.53 27.98
CA ARG A 72 -13.19 1.23 28.38
C ARG A 72 -14.11 0.83 27.24
N GLN A 73 -13.73 1.09 26.00
CA GLN A 73 -14.57 0.82 24.83
C GLN A 73 -14.15 -0.49 24.10
N PRO A 74 -15.06 -1.14 23.36
CA PRO A 74 -14.80 -2.43 22.72
C PRO A 74 -13.60 -2.41 21.76
N PHE A 75 -13.56 -1.40 20.89
CA PHE A 75 -12.45 -1.13 19.97
C PHE A 75 -11.84 0.22 20.31
N SER A 76 -10.54 0.25 20.58
CA SER A 76 -9.82 1.48 20.92
C SER A 76 -9.76 2.47 19.73
N SER A 77 -9.42 3.73 20.01
CA SER A 77 -9.13 4.71 18.95
C SER A 77 -7.93 4.29 18.08
N TYR A 78 -6.96 3.59 18.67
CA TYR A 78 -5.81 3.03 17.97
C TYR A 78 -6.24 1.94 16.97
N ASP A 79 -7.15 1.05 17.34
CA ASP A 79 -7.70 0.01 16.44
C ASP A 79 -8.32 0.62 15.17
N LEU A 80 -9.18 1.62 15.36
CA LEU A 80 -9.83 2.36 14.29
C LEU A 80 -8.82 3.11 13.40
N THR A 81 -7.80 3.69 14.01
CA THR A 81 -6.77 4.47 13.29
C THR A 81 -5.88 3.55 12.45
N ASN A 82 -5.50 2.39 12.99
CA ASN A 82 -4.67 1.41 12.26
C ASN A 82 -5.42 0.84 11.07
N ASN A 83 -6.66 0.40 11.25
CA ASN A 83 -7.45 -0.14 10.16
C ASN A 83 -7.73 0.93 9.08
N ASN A 84 -8.01 2.18 9.49
CA ASN A 84 -8.14 3.29 8.55
C ASN A 84 -6.84 3.59 7.78
N SER A 85 -5.69 3.44 8.42
CA SER A 85 -4.38 3.56 7.75
C SER A 85 -4.16 2.43 6.76
N GLN A 86 -4.60 1.21 7.07
CA GLN A 86 -4.58 0.08 6.15
C GLN A 86 -5.51 0.30 4.95
N ILE A 87 -6.73 0.81 5.16
CA ILE A 87 -7.66 1.21 4.08
C ILE A 87 -6.97 2.16 3.11
N LYS A 88 -6.43 3.28 3.62
CA LYS A 88 -5.74 4.28 2.79
C LYS A 88 -4.57 3.69 1.99
N ARG A 89 -3.81 2.79 2.63
CA ARG A 89 -2.69 2.10 1.97
C ARG A 89 -3.17 1.19 0.84
N LEU A 90 -4.24 0.43 1.07
CA LEU A 90 -4.82 -0.46 0.06
C LEU A 90 -5.46 0.32 -1.09
N GLU A 91 -6.16 1.42 -0.79
CA GLU A 91 -6.68 2.36 -1.81
C GLU A 91 -5.54 2.88 -2.71
N GLN A 92 -4.45 3.36 -2.10
CA GLN A 92 -3.29 3.84 -2.86
C GLN A 92 -2.70 2.72 -3.72
N LYS A 93 -2.49 1.52 -3.15
CA LYS A 93 -1.92 0.39 -3.89
C LYS A 93 -2.82 -0.06 -5.04
N LEU A 94 -4.14 -0.09 -4.84
CA LEU A 94 -5.11 -0.41 -5.89
C LEU A 94 -5.11 0.65 -6.99
N SER A 95 -4.98 1.93 -6.63
CA SER A 95 -4.82 3.03 -7.59
C SER A 95 -3.54 2.89 -8.42
N GLU A 96 -2.42 2.53 -7.81
CA GLU A 96 -1.15 2.32 -8.52
C GLU A 96 -1.24 1.13 -9.48
N VAL A 97 -1.81 0.01 -9.05
CA VAL A 97 -1.98 -1.20 -9.88
C VAL A 97 -2.97 -0.96 -11.03
N SER A 98 -4.08 -0.26 -10.79
CA SER A 98 -5.09 0.02 -11.82
C SER A 98 -4.62 1.04 -12.86
N ARG A 99 -3.87 2.07 -12.44
CA ARG A 99 -3.28 3.05 -13.34
C ARG A 99 -2.16 2.45 -14.18
N GLY A 100 -1.41 1.50 -13.60
CA GLY A 100 -0.21 0.94 -14.20
C GLY A 100 0.97 1.91 -14.20
N PHE A 101 2.05 1.44 -14.81
CA PHE A 101 3.31 2.16 -14.99
C PHE A 101 3.86 1.85 -16.38
N GLU A 102 4.59 2.81 -16.94
CA GLU A 102 5.21 2.68 -18.25
C GLU A 102 6.74 2.75 -18.13
N GLY A 103 7.40 1.96 -18.98
CA GLY A 103 8.84 2.03 -19.19
C GLY A 103 9.24 3.24 -20.03
N TRP A 104 10.54 3.51 -20.12
CA TRP A 104 11.09 4.56 -20.97
C TRP A 104 12.52 4.22 -21.39
N GLU A 105 12.99 4.81 -22.48
CA GLU A 105 14.38 4.71 -22.91
C GLU A 105 15.21 5.86 -22.34
N PHE A 106 16.46 5.60 -21.99
CA PHE A 106 17.42 6.59 -21.52
C PHE A 106 18.77 6.39 -22.20
N ASP A 107 19.68 7.36 -22.06
CA ASP A 107 21.00 7.25 -22.69
C ASP A 107 21.82 6.09 -22.07
N GLY A 108 22.13 5.07 -22.89
CA GLY A 108 22.82 3.86 -22.47
C GLY A 108 21.94 2.79 -21.82
N GLY A 109 20.62 2.80 -22.05
CA GLY A 109 19.75 1.70 -21.64
C GLY A 109 18.25 1.96 -21.67
N ARG A 110 17.48 1.14 -20.94
CA ARG A 110 16.02 1.27 -20.84
C ARG A 110 15.49 0.91 -19.45
N ALA A 111 14.39 1.54 -19.09
CA ALA A 111 13.60 1.23 -17.91
C ALA A 111 12.35 0.44 -18.32
N GLU A 112 12.07 -0.65 -17.61
CA GLU A 112 10.92 -1.51 -17.83
C GLU A 112 10.05 -1.59 -16.58
N ALA A 113 8.75 -1.33 -16.75
CA ALA A 113 7.74 -1.49 -15.71
C ALA A 113 7.22 -2.94 -15.71
N ASN A 114 7.99 -3.86 -15.11
CA ASN A 114 7.63 -5.27 -15.04
C ASN A 114 6.52 -5.49 -13.99
N THR A 115 5.28 -5.52 -14.46
CA THR A 115 4.08 -5.69 -13.63
C THR A 115 3.97 -7.09 -13.03
N GLU A 116 4.46 -8.12 -13.74
CA GLU A 116 4.43 -9.50 -13.26
C GLU A 116 5.32 -9.68 -12.03
N MET A 117 6.55 -9.17 -12.07
CA MET A 117 7.48 -9.21 -10.94
C MET A 117 7.23 -8.10 -9.93
N ASN A 118 6.36 -7.14 -10.25
CA ASN A 118 6.15 -5.90 -9.51
C ASN A 118 7.48 -5.16 -9.30
N ARG A 119 8.26 -4.98 -10.37
CA ARG A 119 9.58 -4.34 -10.37
C ARG A 119 9.69 -3.27 -11.45
N LEU A 120 10.25 -2.13 -11.07
CA LEU A 120 10.87 -1.22 -12.03
C LEU A 120 12.30 -1.73 -12.27
N GLN A 121 12.60 -2.15 -13.49
CA GLN A 121 13.88 -2.73 -13.89
C GLN A 121 14.62 -1.75 -14.80
N LEU A 122 15.90 -1.52 -14.55
CA LEU A 122 16.78 -0.70 -15.36
C LEU A 122 17.82 -1.61 -15.99
N PHE A 123 17.76 -1.71 -17.31
CA PHE A 123 18.72 -2.43 -18.14
C PHE A 123 19.70 -1.41 -18.72
N PHE A 124 20.98 -1.71 -18.67
CA PHE A 124 22.04 -0.86 -19.22
C PHE A 124 22.77 -1.63 -20.32
N ASP A 125 23.10 -0.94 -21.41
CA ASP A 125 23.82 -1.54 -22.55
C ASP A 125 25.26 -1.92 -22.17
N GLU A 126 25.87 -1.09 -21.31
CA GLU A 126 27.18 -1.32 -20.72
C GLU A 126 27.11 -1.27 -19.19
N LYS A 127 28.10 -1.89 -18.55
CA LYS A 127 28.19 -1.89 -17.08
C LYS A 127 28.31 -0.44 -16.56
N PRO A 128 27.37 0.02 -15.71
CA PRO A 128 27.44 1.37 -15.18
C PRO A 128 28.71 1.60 -14.35
N SER A 129 29.25 2.81 -14.44
CA SER A 129 30.41 3.25 -13.66
C SER A 129 30.17 3.12 -12.15
N GLU A 130 31.23 3.16 -11.35
CA GLU A 130 31.10 3.10 -9.89
C GLU A 130 30.23 4.23 -9.32
N GLN A 131 30.37 5.45 -9.85
CA GLN A 131 29.56 6.60 -9.45
C GLN A 131 28.07 6.40 -9.79
N GLN A 132 27.77 5.90 -10.99
CA GLN A 132 26.39 5.57 -11.39
C GLN A 132 25.80 4.47 -10.50
N ARG A 133 26.57 3.41 -10.21
CA ARG A 133 26.13 2.34 -9.29
C ARG A 133 25.88 2.84 -7.87
N ALA A 134 26.67 3.81 -7.39
CA ALA A 134 26.43 4.45 -6.09
C ALA A 134 25.12 5.26 -6.10
N ALA A 135 24.87 6.04 -7.15
CA ALA A 135 23.61 6.78 -7.32
C ALA A 135 22.39 5.86 -7.38
N LEU A 136 22.48 4.73 -8.11
CA LEU A 136 21.41 3.72 -8.17
C LEU A 136 21.10 3.14 -6.78
N LYS A 137 22.13 2.78 -6.00
CA LYS A 137 21.97 2.30 -4.62
C LYS A 137 21.34 3.35 -3.72
N ALA A 138 21.77 4.61 -3.83
CA ALA A 138 21.19 5.73 -3.07
C ALA A 138 19.71 5.95 -3.43
N GLY A 139 19.36 5.75 -4.70
CA GLY A 139 17.97 5.70 -5.19
C GLY A 139 17.22 4.41 -4.87
N GLY A 140 17.78 3.52 -4.04
CA GLY A 140 17.12 2.29 -3.59
C GLY A 140 17.05 1.15 -4.61
N PHE A 141 17.72 1.27 -5.76
CA PHE A 141 17.83 0.20 -6.74
C PHE A 141 18.87 -0.84 -6.28
N LYS A 142 18.54 -2.11 -6.49
CA LYS A 142 19.41 -3.25 -6.15
C LYS A 142 19.75 -4.02 -7.43
N TRP A 143 21.01 -4.40 -7.57
CA TRP A 143 21.44 -5.29 -8.65
C TRP A 143 20.80 -6.67 -8.50
N ALA A 144 20.20 -7.18 -9.57
CA ALA A 144 19.60 -8.50 -9.64
C ALA A 144 20.27 -9.30 -10.76
N PRO A 145 21.28 -10.14 -10.44
CA PRO A 145 22.05 -10.85 -11.46
C PRO A 145 21.20 -11.83 -12.28
N SER A 146 20.14 -12.39 -11.69
CA SER A 146 19.20 -13.27 -12.41
C SER A 146 18.31 -12.57 -13.42
N GLN A 147 18.27 -11.24 -13.39
CA GLN A 147 17.50 -10.39 -14.31
C GLN A 147 18.41 -9.50 -15.15
N ASP A 148 19.71 -9.53 -14.89
CA ASP A 148 20.70 -8.61 -15.48
C ASP A 148 20.28 -7.13 -15.41
N ALA A 149 19.64 -6.75 -14.29
CA ALA A 149 19.02 -5.44 -14.14
C ALA A 149 19.22 -4.84 -12.75
N TRP A 150 19.24 -3.51 -12.69
CA TRP A 150 19.05 -2.77 -11.44
C TRP A 150 17.56 -2.60 -11.20
N GLN A 151 17.05 -3.08 -10.07
CA GLN A 151 15.61 -3.09 -9.84
C GLN A 151 15.18 -2.65 -8.44
N ARG A 152 13.95 -2.15 -8.34
CA ARG A 152 13.23 -1.91 -7.08
C ARG A 152 11.74 -2.17 -7.26
N GLN A 153 11.00 -2.22 -6.16
CA GLN A 153 9.55 -2.45 -6.22
C GLN A 153 8.85 -1.37 -7.06
N LEU A 154 7.99 -1.80 -8.00
CA LEU A 154 7.25 -0.92 -8.89
C LEU A 154 6.18 -0.16 -8.08
N THR A 155 6.39 1.14 -7.91
CA THR A 155 5.57 2.04 -7.08
C THR A 155 5.77 3.47 -7.55
N ASP A 156 4.91 4.40 -7.13
CA ASP A 156 5.11 5.84 -7.36
C ASP A 156 6.47 6.34 -6.84
N ASN A 157 6.92 5.79 -5.70
CA ASN A 157 8.23 6.14 -5.14
C ASN A 157 9.40 5.66 -6.02
N ALA A 158 9.22 4.58 -6.79
CA ALA A 158 10.22 4.13 -7.74
C ALA A 158 10.37 5.10 -8.92
N ILE A 159 9.24 5.54 -9.49
CA ILE A 159 9.19 6.58 -10.54
C ILE A 159 9.82 7.88 -10.02
N TYR A 160 9.45 8.30 -8.81
CA TYR A 160 10.00 9.50 -8.18
C TYR A 160 11.52 9.40 -7.98
N SER A 161 12.00 8.27 -7.47
CA SER A 161 13.43 8.05 -7.24
C SER A 161 14.21 7.98 -8.56
N ALA A 162 13.65 7.36 -9.59
CA ALA A 162 14.24 7.30 -10.92
C ALA A 162 14.38 8.70 -11.53
N GLY A 163 13.35 9.55 -11.42
CA GLY A 163 13.38 10.93 -11.90
C GLY A 163 14.44 11.83 -11.25
N ARG A 164 15.04 11.39 -10.14
CA ARG A 164 16.13 12.09 -9.44
C ARG A 164 17.53 11.64 -9.86
N ILE A 165 17.65 10.63 -10.72
CA ILE A 165 18.93 10.10 -11.19
C ILE A 165 19.12 10.56 -12.63
N ASP A 166 20.11 11.43 -12.86
CA ASP A 166 20.20 12.19 -14.12
C ASP A 166 20.43 11.31 -15.36
N PHE A 167 21.31 10.31 -15.27
CA PHE A 167 21.70 9.46 -16.40
C PHE A 167 20.68 8.36 -16.75
N ILE A 168 19.54 8.29 -16.06
CA ILE A 168 18.44 7.39 -16.41
C ILE A 168 17.16 8.15 -16.76
N LYS A 169 17.26 9.47 -16.98
CA LYS A 169 16.14 10.28 -17.44
C LYS A 169 15.79 9.92 -18.89
N PRO A 170 14.52 10.06 -19.28
CA PRO A 170 14.08 9.79 -20.64
C PRO A 170 14.88 10.58 -21.68
N SER A 171 15.26 9.91 -22.77
CA SER A 171 16.00 10.50 -23.88
C SER A 171 15.15 11.46 -24.73
N ASP A 172 13.83 11.35 -24.64
CA ASP A 172 12.85 12.14 -25.39
C ASP A 172 12.59 13.55 -24.80
N GLY A 173 13.34 13.94 -23.77
CA GLY A 173 13.27 15.25 -23.12
C GLY A 173 12.12 15.40 -22.11
N ARG A 174 11.25 14.41 -21.96
CA ARG A 174 10.22 14.38 -20.91
C ARG A 174 10.83 13.95 -19.58
N THR A 175 10.20 14.34 -18.48
CA THR A 175 10.55 13.79 -17.16
C THR A 175 10.04 12.35 -17.02
N VAL A 176 10.66 11.57 -16.13
CA VAL A 176 10.21 10.20 -15.82
C VAL A 176 8.73 10.17 -15.43
N ARG A 177 8.24 11.21 -14.74
CA ARG A 177 6.85 11.32 -14.29
C ARG A 177 5.88 11.64 -15.44
N GLU A 178 6.31 12.43 -16.42
CA GLU A 178 5.49 12.76 -17.60
C GLU A 178 5.32 11.57 -18.54
N ASN A 179 6.26 10.61 -18.49
CA ASN A 179 6.16 9.33 -19.20
C ASN A 179 5.25 8.30 -18.49
N GLN A 180 4.61 8.64 -17.37
CA GLN A 180 3.70 7.71 -16.70
C GLN A 180 2.24 7.96 -17.07
N PRO A 181 1.40 6.91 -17.10
CA PRO A 181 -0.03 7.07 -17.25
C PRO A 181 -0.59 8.02 -16.19
N LYS A 182 -1.51 8.89 -16.59
CA LYS A 182 -2.17 9.80 -15.65
C LYS A 182 -3.09 9.01 -14.74
N VAL A 183 -3.17 9.43 -13.47
CA VAL A 183 -4.17 8.91 -12.55
C VAL A 183 -5.55 9.17 -13.18
N PRO A 184 -6.43 8.15 -13.31
CA PRO A 184 -7.79 8.38 -13.75
C PRO A 184 -8.38 9.51 -12.91
N ALA A 185 -9.01 10.50 -13.54
CA ALA A 185 -9.70 11.52 -12.79
C ALA A 185 -10.66 10.80 -11.83
N ARG A 186 -10.59 11.10 -10.52
CA ARG A 186 -11.67 10.67 -9.62
C ARG A 186 -12.94 11.18 -10.26
N ASP A 187 -13.85 10.27 -10.60
CA ASP A 187 -15.16 10.63 -11.11
C ASP A 187 -15.72 11.62 -10.08
N GLY A 188 -15.78 12.88 -10.48
CA GLY A 188 -16.23 13.97 -9.64
C GLY A 188 -17.73 13.81 -9.55
N GLY A 189 -18.16 12.79 -8.81
CA GLY A 189 -19.55 12.42 -8.62
C GLY A 189 -20.27 13.66 -8.11
N ALA A 190 -20.89 14.37 -9.04
CA ALA A 190 -21.94 15.30 -8.74
C ALA A 190 -23.06 14.46 -8.13
N ARG A 191 -23.18 14.50 -6.81
CA ARG A 191 -24.41 14.39 -6.03
C ARG A 191 -24.14 14.69 -4.57
#